data_AF-A0A2W4M551-F1
#
_entry.id   AF-A0A2W4M551-F1
#
_cell.length_a   1.000
_cell.length_b   1.000
_cell.length_c   1.000
_cell.angle_alpha   90.00
_cell.angle_beta   90.00
_cell.angle_gamma   90.00
#
_symmetry.space_group_name_H-M   'P 1'
#
loop_
_entity.id
_entity.type
_entity.pdbx_description
1 polymer ?
#
loop_
_entity_poly.entity_id
_entity_poly.type
_entity_poly.pdbx_seq_one_letter_code
_entity_poly.pdbx_strand_id
1 'polypeptide(L)'
;MPRYLVQPTRRIGGHIRVPGDKSISHRALLLGSIADGITEVSGFLESEDCLATMKAMRALGVRIEQTGPQSVRVHGAGLRGLRKARHALDLGNSGTA
;
A
#
# COMPACT_ATOMS: atom_id res chain seq x y z
N MET A 1 19.75 8.78 8.54
CA MET A 1 19.30 8.94 7.14
C MET A 1 20.49 8.78 6.22
N PRO A 2 20.40 8.03 5.12
CA PRO A 2 21.47 7.96 4.14
C PRO A 2 21.74 9.35 3.54
N ARG A 3 23.01 9.67 3.29
CA ARG A 3 23.42 10.89 2.60
C ARG A 3 23.67 10.55 1.14
N TYR A 4 23.00 11.25 0.23
CA TYR A 4 23.23 11.12 -1.21
C TYR A 4 24.22 12.18 -1.68
N LEU A 5 25.20 11.77 -2.49
CA LEU A 5 26.09 12.67 -3.23
C LEU A 5 25.74 12.57 -4.72
N VAL A 6 25.46 13.69 -5.36
CA VAL A 6 25.10 13.77 -6.78
C VAL A 6 26.13 14.59 -7.54
N GLN A 7 26.41 14.21 -8.79
CA GLN A 7 27.29 14.94 -9.70
C GLN A 7 26.49 15.53 -10.87
N PRO A 8 26.88 16.69 -11.43
CA PRO A 8 26.20 17.28 -12.56
C PRO A 8 26.18 16.37 -13.79
N THR A 9 25.06 16.35 -14.51
CA THR A 9 24.93 15.68 -15.81
C THR A 9 24.58 16.67 -16.91
N ARG A 10 25.11 16.45 -18.13
CA ARG A 10 24.85 17.32 -19.29
C ARG A 10 23.51 17.04 -19.96
N ARG A 11 23.00 15.81 -19.87
CA ARG A 11 21.73 15.39 -20.49
C ARG A 11 21.19 14.14 -19.79
N ILE A 12 19.86 14.08 -19.65
CA ILE A 12 19.13 12.86 -19.27
C ILE A 12 18.19 12.53 -20.44
N GLY A 13 18.13 11.26 -20.85
CA GLY A 13 17.24 10.81 -21.91
C GLY A 13 16.95 9.32 -21.78
N GLY A 14 15.70 8.94 -22.07
CA GLY A 14 15.22 7.56 -21.97
C GLY A 14 13.74 7.51 -21.59
N HIS A 15 13.20 6.30 -21.54
CA HIS A 15 11.86 6.03 -21.04
C HIS A 15 11.97 5.11 -19.83
N ILE A 16 11.26 5.44 -18.76
CA ILE A 16 11.20 4.63 -17.55
C ILE A 16 9.74 4.42 -17.16
N ARG A 17 9.50 3.34 -16.42
CA ARG A 17 8.26 3.15 -15.67
C ARG A 17 8.53 3.54 -14.24
N VAL A 18 7.79 4.53 -13.74
CA VAL A 18 7.85 4.90 -12.32
C VAL A 18 7.07 3.90 -11.47
N PRO A 19 7.31 3.84 -10.15
CA PRO A 19 6.51 3.04 -9.24
C PRO A 19 5.03 3.44 -9.25
N GLY A 20 4.20 2.61 -8.63
CA GLY A 20 2.77 2.89 -8.46
C GLY A 20 2.46 4.18 -7.72
N ASP A 21 1.22 4.65 -7.83
CA ASP A 21 0.76 5.84 -7.12
C ASP A 21 0.47 5.52 -5.65
N LYS A 22 1.03 6.32 -4.73
CA LYS A 22 0.87 6.14 -3.28
C LYS A 22 -0.58 6.30 -2.83
N SER A 23 -1.23 7.36 -3.30
CA SER A 23 -2.59 7.73 -2.91
C SER A 23 -3.62 6.71 -3.36
N ILE A 24 -3.47 6.18 -4.57
CA ILE A 24 -4.29 5.09 -5.12
C ILE A 24 -4.00 3.80 -4.36
N SER A 25 -2.74 3.50 -4.05
CA SER A 25 -2.37 2.29 -3.30
C SER A 25 -3.01 2.24 -1.91
N HIS A 26 -3.01 3.34 -1.16
CA HIS A 26 -3.73 3.44 0.11
C HIS A 26 -5.24 3.16 -0.08
N ARG A 27 -5.88 3.87 -1.02
CA ARG A 27 -7.33 3.78 -1.25
C ARG A 27 -7.75 2.40 -1.75
N ALA A 28 -6.95 1.77 -2.61
CA ALA A 28 -7.21 0.43 -3.10
C ALA A 28 -7.24 -0.60 -1.95
N LEU A 29 -6.33 -0.48 -0.98
CA LEU A 29 -6.35 -1.32 0.22
C LEU A 29 -7.56 -1.04 1.10
N LEU A 30 -7.84 0.23 1.39
CA LEU A 30 -8.95 0.63 2.27
C LEU A 30 -10.31 0.22 1.70
N LEU A 31 -10.57 0.54 0.44
CA LEU A 31 -11.83 0.23 -0.24
C LEU A 31 -11.96 -1.27 -0.50
N GLY A 32 -10.89 -1.93 -0.96
CA GLY A 32 -10.90 -3.38 -1.17
C GLY A 32 -11.15 -4.16 0.12
N SER A 33 -10.72 -3.63 1.26
CA SER A 33 -10.90 -4.26 2.57
C SER A 33 -12.34 -4.28 3.07
N ILE A 34 -13.15 -3.28 2.71
CA ILE A 34 -14.55 -3.16 3.12
C ILE A 34 -15.53 -3.53 2.01
N ALA A 35 -15.03 -3.89 0.83
CA ALA A 35 -15.83 -4.43 -0.26
C ALA A 35 -16.31 -5.86 0.05
N ASP A 36 -17.29 -6.34 -0.71
CA ASP A 36 -17.67 -7.74 -0.76
C ASP A 36 -16.87 -8.45 -1.87
N GLY A 37 -16.27 -9.59 -1.56
CA GLY A 37 -15.52 -10.42 -2.52
C GLY A 37 -14.01 -10.17 -2.52
N ILE A 38 -13.37 -10.38 -3.68
CA ILE A 38 -11.91 -10.30 -3.85
C ILE A 38 -11.56 -9.10 -4.73
N THR A 39 -10.66 -8.25 -4.25
CA THR A 39 -10.08 -7.14 -5.01
C THR A 39 -8.64 -7.48 -5.38
N GLU A 40 -8.33 -7.48 -6.67
CA GLU A 40 -6.96 -7.63 -7.18
C GLU A 40 -6.41 -6.27 -7.59
N VAL A 41 -5.22 -5.93 -7.08
CA VAL A 41 -4.55 -4.64 -7.31
C VAL A 41 -3.20 -4.91 -7.97
N SER A 42 -3.02 -4.39 -9.18
CA SER A 42 -1.73 -4.38 -9.90
C SER A 42 -1.12 -2.98 -9.90
N GLY A 43 0.21 -2.90 -9.89
CA GLY A 43 0.92 -1.62 -9.82
C GLY A 43 0.85 -0.99 -8.42
N PHE A 44 0.68 -1.81 -7.38
CA PHE A 44 0.71 -1.38 -5.99
C PHE A 44 2.09 -0.79 -5.64
N LEU A 45 2.09 0.35 -4.95
CA LEU A 45 3.32 0.95 -4.43
C LEU A 45 3.70 0.29 -3.11
N GLU A 46 4.81 -0.45 -3.10
CA GLU A 46 5.36 -1.10 -1.89
C GLU A 46 6.21 -0.12 -1.05
N SER A 47 5.71 1.11 -0.85
CA SER A 47 6.32 2.07 0.07
C SER A 47 6.02 1.72 1.53
N GLU A 48 6.85 2.19 2.45
CA GLU A 48 6.61 2.01 3.90
C GLU A 48 5.22 2.51 4.31
N ASP A 49 4.78 3.65 3.77
CA ASP A 49 3.44 4.21 3.93
C ASP A 49 2.32 3.23 3.56
N CYS A 50 2.36 2.69 2.34
CA CYS A 50 1.31 1.79 1.86
C CYS A 50 1.36 0.42 2.54
N LEU A 51 2.56 -0.03 2.92
CA LEU A 51 2.75 -1.23 3.73
C LEU A 51 2.22 -1.03 5.16
N ALA A 52 2.30 0.17 5.72
CA ALA A 52 1.71 0.50 7.01
C ALA A 52 0.16 0.40 6.95
N THR A 53 -0.47 0.95 5.90
CA THR A 53 -1.91 0.74 5.67
C THR A 53 -2.27 -0.74 5.51
N MET A 54 -1.47 -1.52 4.75
CA MET A 54 -1.70 -2.96 4.61
C MET A 54 -1.64 -3.68 5.95
N LYS A 55 -0.66 -3.36 6.80
CA LYS A 55 -0.54 -3.91 8.17
C LYS A 55 -1.73 -3.51 9.03
N ALA A 56 -2.17 -2.26 8.95
CA ALA A 56 -3.33 -1.77 9.69
C ALA A 56 -4.61 -2.53 9.30
N MET A 57 -4.88 -2.72 8.01
CA MET A 57 -6.04 -3.48 7.55
C MET A 57 -5.97 -4.95 7.95
N ARG A 58 -4.77 -5.57 7.92
CA ARG A 58 -4.56 -6.91 8.47
C ARG A 58 -4.86 -6.99 9.97
N ALA A 59 -4.43 -5.99 10.74
CA ALA A 59 -4.72 -5.91 12.18
C ALA A 59 -6.22 -5.71 12.47
N LEU A 60 -6.95 -5.09 11.55
CA LEU A 60 -8.41 -4.98 11.56
C LEU A 60 -9.14 -6.23 11.04
N GLY A 61 -8.42 -7.33 10.79
CA GLY A 61 -8.98 -8.63 10.46
C GLY A 61 -9.16 -8.92 8.97
N VAL A 62 -8.63 -8.07 8.08
CA VAL A 62 -8.71 -8.27 6.63
C VAL A 62 -7.59 -9.19 6.15
N ARG A 63 -7.93 -10.21 5.36
CA ARG A 63 -6.91 -11.05 4.72
C ARG A 63 -6.40 -10.34 3.46
N ILE A 64 -5.12 -9.98 3.46
CA ILE A 64 -4.44 -9.33 2.34
C ILE A 64 -3.19 -10.13 1.99
N GLU A 65 -3.03 -10.50 0.73
CA GLU A 65 -1.94 -11.31 0.20
C GLU A 65 -1.13 -10.50 -0.81
N GLN A 66 0.20 -10.58 -0.74
CA GLN A 66 1.06 -10.14 -1.84
C GLN A 66 1.20 -11.31 -2.80
N THR A 67 0.65 -11.19 -4.00
CA THR A 67 0.57 -12.27 -4.99
C THR A 67 1.73 -12.22 -6.00
N GLY A 68 2.54 -11.17 -5.94
CA GLY A 68 3.71 -10.96 -6.79
C GLY A 68 4.24 -9.53 -6.67
N PRO A 69 5.27 -9.16 -7.44
CA PRO A 69 5.79 -7.79 -7.44
C PRO A 69 4.68 -6.78 -7.74
N GLN A 70 4.53 -5.78 -6.88
CA GLN A 70 3.51 -4.71 -7.05
C GLN A 70 2.08 -5.26 -7.24
N SER A 71 1.80 -6.46 -6.72
CA SER A 71 0.54 -7.16 -6.92
C SER A 71 -0.02 -7.63 -5.58
N VAL A 72 -1.25 -7.22 -5.27
CA VAL A 72 -1.90 -7.46 -3.99
C VAL A 72 -3.32 -8.00 -4.22
N ARG A 73 -3.70 -9.02 -3.46
CA ARG A 73 -5.06 -9.53 -3.38
C ARG A 73 -5.65 -9.23 -2.01
N VAL A 74 -6.76 -8.50 -1.99
CA VAL A 74 -7.51 -8.15 -0.77
C VAL A 74 -8.79 -8.98 -0.74
N HIS A 75 -8.96 -9.77 0.31
CA HIS A 75 -10.20 -10.50 0.58
C HIS A 75 -11.08 -9.60 1.43
N GLY A 76 -12.06 -8.97 0.80
CA GLY A 76 -12.94 -7.98 1.40
C GLY A 76 -13.74 -8.57 2.56
N ALA A 77 -13.79 -7.83 3.67
CA ALA A 77 -14.53 -8.21 4.86
C ALA A 77 -16.00 -7.76 4.82
N GLY A 78 -16.39 -6.97 3.81
CA GLY A 78 -17.67 -6.27 3.76
C GLY A 78 -17.71 -5.04 4.67
N LEU A 79 -18.71 -4.18 4.46
CA LEU A 79 -18.80 -2.83 5.06
C LEU A 79 -18.71 -2.82 6.60
N ARG A 80 -19.15 -3.90 7.26
CA ARG A 80 -19.15 -4.06 8.72
C ARG A 80 -18.27 -5.20 9.23
N GLY A 81 -17.39 -5.74 8.38
CA GLY A 81 -16.57 -6.91 8.73
C GLY A 81 -15.26 -6.63 9.45
N LEU A 82 -14.88 -5.36 9.57
CA LEU A 82 -13.67 -4.97 10.31
C LEU A 82 -13.80 -5.33 11.79
N ARG A 83 -12.70 -5.76 12.37
CA ARG A 83 -12.59 -6.19 13.76
C ARG A 83 -11.70 -5.23 14.55
N LYS A 84 -11.96 -5.11 15.84
CA LYS A 84 -11.13 -4.32 16.75
C LYS A 84 -9.69 -4.88 16.75
N ALA A 85 -8.73 -4.01 16.48
CA ALA A 85 -7.31 -4.35 16.59
C ALA A 85 -6.93 -4.62 18.06
N ARG A 86 -5.99 -5.53 18.28
CA ARG A 86 -5.49 -5.89 19.63
C ARG A 86 -4.61 -4.80 20.25
N HIS A 87 -3.95 -4.02 19.39
CA HIS A 87 -3.06 -2.93 19.76
C HIS A 87 -3.38 -1.70 18.91
N ALA A 88 -2.79 -0.56 19.26
CA ALA A 88 -2.86 0.65 18.43
C ALA A 88 -2.29 0.35 17.03
N LEU A 89 -2.89 0.98 16.02
CA LEU A 89 -2.42 0.87 14.63
C LEU A 89 -1.22 1.79 14.45
N ASP A 90 -0.08 1.22 14.09
CA ASP A 90 1.12 1.98 13.73
C ASP A 90 1.09 2.27 12.22
N LEU A 91 0.88 3.54 11.88
CA LEU A 91 0.86 4.04 10.50
C LEU A 91 2.20 4.66 10.08
N GLY A 92 3.22 4.61 10.93
CA GLY A 92 4.52 5.21 10.69
C GLY A 92 4.41 6.70 10.36
N ASN A 93 5.08 7.12 9.29
CA ASN A 93 5.09 8.52 8.84
C ASN A 93 3.94 8.84 7.85
N SER A 94 2.97 7.94 7.68
CA SER A 94 1.94 8.13 6.67
C SER A 94 0.78 8.95 7.19
N GLY A 95 0.81 10.27 6.97
CA GLY A 95 -0.32 11.14 7.29
C GLY A 95 -1.58 10.90 6.42
N THR A 96 -1.47 10.07 5.37
CA THR A 96 -2.60 9.73 4.47
C THR A 96 -3.35 8.47 4.91
N ALA A 97 -2.69 7.61 5.69
CA ALA A 97 -3.17 6.27 6.02
C ALA A 97 -4.33 6.25 7.03
#